data_AF-A0A2G9TDQ7-F1
#
_entry.id   AF-A0A2G9TDQ7-F1
#
_cell.length_a   1.000
_cell.length_b   1.000
_cell.length_c   1.000
_cell.angle_alpha   90.00
_cell.angle_beta   90.00
_cell.angle_gamma   90.00
#
_symmetry.space_group_name_H-M   'P 1'
#
loop_
_entity.id
_entity.type
_entity.pdbx_description
1 polymer ?
#
loop_
_entity_poly.entity_id
_entity_poly.type
_entity_poly.pdbx_seq_one_letter_code
_entity_poly.pdbx_strand_id
1 'polypeptide(L)'
;MQSYLLLGVLATCCLPVWAKKQNITVKGVTMCDNRPMKNVHVELYEHDILDPNDLLSETHTNSSGEFSVFGEEDEMGTIEPFIRFTHDCKVSKP
;
A
#
# COMPACT_ATOMS: atom_id res chain seq x y z
N MET A 1 0.90 -19.23 -45.95
CA MET A 1 1.18 -19.75 -44.59
C MET A 1 2.01 -18.79 -43.74
N GLN A 2 2.99 -18.07 -44.30
CA GLN A 2 3.78 -17.06 -43.58
C GLN A 2 2.99 -15.83 -43.09
N SER A 3 1.96 -15.38 -43.83
CA SER A 3 1.19 -14.17 -43.48
C SER A 3 0.23 -14.35 -42.30
N TYR A 4 -0.32 -15.55 -42.10
CA TYR A 4 -1.21 -15.85 -40.96
C TYR A 4 -0.44 -15.98 -39.64
N LEU A 5 0.84 -16.36 -39.71
CA LEU A 5 1.73 -16.39 -38.56
C LEU A 5 1.95 -14.99 -37.99
N LEU A 6 2.12 -13.98 -38.87
CA LEU A 6 2.25 -12.57 -38.49
C LEU A 6 0.95 -12.01 -37.88
N LEU A 7 -0.22 -12.36 -38.42
CA LEU A 7 -1.51 -11.96 -37.83
C LEU A 7 -1.76 -12.60 -36.46
N GLY A 8 -1.34 -13.85 -36.25
CA GLY A 8 -1.44 -14.53 -34.96
C GLY A 8 -0.57 -13.89 -33.86
N VAL A 9 0.65 -13.46 -34.21
CA VAL A 9 1.59 -12.79 -33.28
C VAL A 9 1.14 -11.38 -32.90
N LEU A 10 0.50 -10.64 -33.82
CA LEU A 10 -0.10 -9.33 -33.51
C LEU A 10 -1.35 -9.44 -32.63
N ALA A 11 -2.13 -10.52 -32.76
CA ALA A 11 -3.34 -10.74 -31.96
C ALA A 11 -3.03 -11.12 -30.49
N THR A 12 -1.85 -11.68 -30.20
CA THR A 12 -1.45 -12.07 -28.84
C THR A 12 -0.98 -10.90 -27.97
N CYS A 13 -0.75 -9.72 -28.55
CA CYS A 13 -0.27 -8.54 -27.80
C CYS A 13 -1.41 -7.81 -27.04
N CYS A 14 -2.67 -8.15 -27.32
CA CYS A 14 -3.86 -7.54 -26.70
C CYS A 14 -4.46 -8.43 -25.60
N LEU A 15 -3.65 -8.94 -24.67
CA LEU A 15 -4.21 -9.40 -23.40
C LEU A 15 -4.57 -8.15 -22.58
N PRO A 16 -5.86 -7.91 -22.27
CA PRO A 16 -6.21 -6.80 -21.39
C PRO A 16 -5.60 -7.09 -20.02
N VAL A 17 -4.64 -6.26 -19.60
CA VAL A 17 -4.20 -6.22 -18.20
C VAL A 17 -5.41 -5.73 -17.41
N TRP A 18 -6.11 -6.64 -16.74
CA TRP A 18 -7.25 -6.31 -15.89
C TRP A 18 -6.76 -5.78 -14.53
N ALA A 19 -6.16 -4.59 -14.54
CA ALA A 19 -6.00 -3.80 -13.34
C ALA A 19 -7.36 -3.19 -12.96
N LYS A 20 -7.65 -3.15 -11.66
CA LYS A 20 -8.85 -2.47 -11.14
C LYS A 20 -8.46 -1.55 -10.01
N LYS A 21 -8.89 -0.30 -10.13
CA LYS A 21 -8.77 0.68 -9.06
C LYS A 21 -9.45 0.17 -7.79
N GLN A 22 -8.66 0.07 -6.74
CA GLN A 22 -9.10 -0.30 -5.39
C GLN A 22 -8.66 0.79 -4.42
N ASN A 23 -9.39 0.93 -3.31
CA ASN A 23 -9.05 1.91 -2.30
C ASN A 23 -9.21 1.32 -0.90
N ILE A 24 -8.45 1.90 0.03
CA ILE A 24 -8.48 1.54 1.43
C ILE A 24 -8.35 2.79 2.29
N THR A 25 -9.05 2.79 3.42
CA THR A 25 -8.85 3.76 4.50
C THR A 25 -8.62 3.03 5.80
N VAL A 26 -7.49 3.31 6.45
CA VAL A 26 -7.18 2.78 7.79
C VAL A 26 -7.29 3.91 8.80
N LYS A 27 -8.05 3.68 9.86
CA LYS A 27 -8.19 4.59 11.00
C LYS A 27 -7.82 3.87 12.28
N GLY A 28 -7.14 4.56 13.18
CA GLY A 28 -6.75 3.96 14.45
C GLY A 28 -6.17 4.97 15.43
N VAL A 29 -5.73 4.46 16.57
CA VAL A 29 -5.07 5.23 17.63
C VAL A 29 -3.81 4.50 18.05
N THR A 30 -2.68 5.21 18.07
CA THR A 30 -1.40 4.68 18.53
C THR A 30 -1.21 4.96 20.02
N MET A 31 -0.77 3.95 20.75
CA MET A 31 -0.61 3.97 22.21
C MET A 31 0.77 3.43 22.59
N CYS A 32 1.41 4.04 23.58
CA CYS A 32 2.58 3.52 24.28
C CYS A 32 2.20 3.32 25.74
N ASP A 33 2.05 2.07 26.17
CA ASP A 33 1.33 1.71 27.39
C ASP A 33 -0.08 2.33 27.40
N ASN A 34 -0.39 3.14 28.41
CA ASN A 34 -1.68 3.82 28.56
C ASN A 34 -1.62 5.29 28.13
N ARG A 35 -0.67 5.67 27.27
CA ARG A 35 -0.53 7.05 26.76
C ARG A 35 -0.64 7.10 25.24
N PRO A 36 -1.45 8.02 24.69
CA PRO A 36 -1.50 8.22 23.25
C PRO A 36 -0.16 8.73 22.73
N MET A 37 0.24 8.28 21.54
CA MET A 37 1.48 8.72 20.91
C MET A 37 1.21 9.74 19.81
N LYS A 38 1.68 10.96 20.01
CA LYS A 38 1.68 12.00 18.97
C LYS A 38 2.85 11.77 18.01
N ASN A 39 2.67 12.13 16.74
CA ASN A 39 3.73 12.21 15.74
C ASN A 39 4.41 10.85 15.46
N VAL A 40 3.68 9.75 15.60
CA VAL A 40 4.08 8.45 15.03
C VAL A 40 3.90 8.57 13.52
N HIS A 41 4.94 8.22 12.77
CA HIS A 41 4.87 8.17 11.32
C HIS A 41 4.16 6.88 10.90
N VAL A 42 3.09 7.02 10.13
CA VAL A 42 2.22 5.92 9.71
C VAL A 42 2.24 5.86 8.20
N GLU A 43 2.71 4.74 7.66
CA GLU A 43 2.83 4.51 6.22
C GLU A 43 1.91 3.36 5.82
N LEU A 44 1.06 3.60 4.82
CA LEU A 44 0.21 2.61 4.20
C LEU A 44 0.89 2.10 2.93
N TYR A 45 1.15 0.81 2.92
CA TYR A 45 1.80 0.11 1.83
C TYR A 45 0.86 -0.91 1.20
N GLU A 46 1.14 -1.23 -0.06
CA GLU A 46 0.66 -2.40 -0.78
C GLU A 46 1.76 -3.47 -0.84
N HIS A 47 1.41 -4.75 -0.76
CA HIS A 47 2.39 -5.83 -0.86
C HIS A 47 2.41 -6.43 -2.27
N ASP A 48 3.57 -6.33 -2.90
CA ASP A 48 3.79 -6.88 -4.23
C ASP A 48 4.64 -8.15 -4.19
N ILE A 49 4.27 -9.12 -5.04
CA ILE A 49 4.96 -10.42 -5.12
C ILE A 49 6.20 -10.34 -6.01
N LEU A 50 6.16 -9.52 -7.07
CA LEU A 50 7.15 -9.53 -8.16
C LEU A 50 8.02 -8.26 -8.22
N ASP A 51 7.60 -7.19 -7.56
CA ASP A 51 8.26 -5.90 -7.47
C ASP A 51 8.26 -5.37 -6.02
N PRO A 52 8.99 -4.29 -5.72
CA PRO A 52 9.00 -3.73 -4.38
C PRO A 52 7.63 -3.15 -4.00
N ASN A 53 7.17 -3.46 -2.78
CA ASN A 53 5.97 -2.92 -2.17
C ASN A 53 5.78 -1.41 -2.40
N ASP A 54 4.60 -1.05 -2.90
CA ASP A 54 4.23 0.34 -3.16
C ASP A 54 3.80 1.10 -1.89
N LEU A 55 4.33 2.33 -1.73
CA LEU A 55 3.85 3.26 -0.71
C LEU A 55 2.61 3.99 -1.24
N LEU A 56 1.43 3.64 -0.74
CA LEU A 56 0.18 4.26 -1.17
C LEU A 56 -0.02 5.65 -0.58
N SER A 57 0.30 5.81 0.72
CA SER A 57 0.07 7.06 1.44
C SER A 57 0.74 7.06 2.81
N GLU A 58 0.97 8.24 3.37
CA GLU A 58 1.54 8.41 4.71
C GLU A 58 0.82 9.50 5.51
N THR A 59 0.91 9.40 6.83
CA THR A 59 0.38 10.40 7.76
C THR A 59 1.14 10.38 9.08
N HIS A 60 0.81 11.31 9.97
CA HIS A 60 1.31 11.33 11.34
C HIS A 60 0.15 11.39 12.33
N THR A 61 0.31 10.70 13.46
CA THR A 61 -0.73 10.69 14.50
C THR A 61 -0.86 12.05 15.19
N ASN A 62 -2.09 12.43 15.53
CA ASN A 62 -2.40 13.68 16.21
C ASN A 62 -2.06 13.63 17.72
N SER A 63 -2.39 14.69 18.47
CA SER A 63 -2.13 14.76 19.93
C SER A 63 -2.84 13.70 20.76
N SER A 64 -3.94 13.15 20.24
CA SER A 64 -4.71 12.06 20.85
C SER A 64 -4.25 10.68 20.37
N GLY A 65 -3.18 10.63 19.55
CA GLY A 65 -2.66 9.39 18.96
C GLY A 65 -3.44 8.89 17.76
N GLU A 66 -4.48 9.60 17.33
CA GLU A 66 -5.36 9.18 16.24
C GLU A 66 -4.69 9.40 14.88
N PHE A 67 -4.98 8.50 13.94
CA PHE A 67 -4.60 8.65 12.53
C PHE A 67 -5.74 8.18 11.61
N SER A 68 -5.73 8.72 10.39
CA SER A 68 -6.54 8.27 9.27
C SER A 68 -5.68 8.36 8.02
N VAL A 69 -5.43 7.25 7.35
CA VAL A 69 -4.63 7.18 6.12
C VAL A 69 -5.49 6.54 5.03
N PHE A 70 -5.52 7.20 3.87
CA PHE A 70 -6.25 6.76 2.67
C PHE A 70 -5.22 6.48 1.58
N GLY A 71 -5.36 5.35 0.90
CA GLY A 71 -4.58 4.98 -0.27
C GLY A 71 -5.48 4.34 -1.32
N GLU A 72 -5.01 4.37 -2.55
CA GLU A 72 -5.63 3.73 -3.71
C GLU A 72 -4.57 3.26 -4.66
N GLU A 73 -4.83 2.14 -5.34
CA GLU A 73 -3.90 1.51 -6.28
C GLU A 73 -4.67 0.87 -7.43
N ASP A 74 -4.07 0.85 -8.62
CA ASP A 74 -4.60 0.16 -9.81
C ASP A 74 -4.03 -1.26 -9.89
N GLU A 75 -4.55 -2.16 -9.05
CA GLU A 75 -3.92 -3.47 -8.82
C GLU A 75 -4.49 -4.61 -9.69
N MET A 76 -3.62 -5.53 -10.12
CA MET A 76 -4.02 -6.74 -10.82
C MET A 76 -4.48 -7.82 -9.83
N GLY A 77 -5.74 -7.75 -9.43
CA GLY A 77 -6.33 -8.70 -8.48
C GLY A 77 -6.94 -7.96 -7.31
N THR A 78 -6.44 -8.22 -6.11
CA THR A 78 -6.85 -7.54 -4.87
C THR A 78 -5.64 -6.96 -4.18
N ILE A 79 -5.75 -5.73 -3.70
CA ILE A 79 -4.74 -5.12 -2.85
C ILE A 79 -4.54 -5.94 -1.56
N GLU A 80 -3.29 -6.10 -1.14
CA GLU A 80 -2.76 -6.72 0.07
C GLU A 80 -2.11 -5.68 1.01
N PRO A 81 -2.91 -4.75 1.57
CA PRO A 81 -2.37 -3.59 2.27
C PRO A 81 -1.80 -3.92 3.65
N PHE A 82 -0.73 -3.22 4.03
CA PHE A 82 -0.16 -3.26 5.37
C PHE A 82 0.25 -1.87 5.87
N ILE A 83 0.38 -1.71 7.19
CA ILE A 83 0.79 -0.44 7.81
C ILE A 83 2.17 -0.61 8.44
N ARG A 84 3.06 0.34 8.17
CA ARG A 84 4.32 0.50 8.91
C ARG A 84 4.21 1.69 9.86
N PHE A 85 4.51 1.44 11.12
CA PHE A 85 4.59 2.46 12.16
C PHE A 85 6.04 2.72 12.52
N THR A 86 6.51 3.94 12.35
CA THR A 86 7.83 4.38 12.86
C THR A 86 7.62 5.22 14.12
N HIS A 87 8.13 4.72 15.25
CA HIS A 87 7.91 5.29 16.58
C HIS A 87 9.14 5.14 17.48
N ASP A 88 9.15 5.85 18.60
CA ASP A 88 10.21 5.81 19.62
C ASP A 88 9.75 5.24 20.98
N CYS A 89 8.53 4.70 21.06
CA CYS A 89 8.00 4.06 22.26
C CYS A 89 8.94 2.96 22.77
N LYS A 90 9.48 3.16 23.98
CA LYS A 90 10.37 2.21 24.68
C LYS A 90 11.58 1.75 23.86
N VAL A 91 12.04 2.57 22.92
CA VAL A 91 13.30 2.30 22.23
C VAL A 91 14.42 2.55 23.24
N SER A 92 15.15 1.49 23.61
CA SER A 92 16.38 1.64 24.37
C SER A 92 17.36 2.49 23.56
N LYS A 93 17.92 3.54 24.17
CA LYS A 93 19.01 4.29 23.54
C LYS A 93 20.16 3.32 23.25
N PRO A 94 20.80 3.44 22.08
CA PRO A 94 22.00 2.66 21.76
C PRO A 94 23.13 2.94 22.75
#